data_AF-A0A3P7MUM7-F1
#
_entry.id   AF-A0A3P7MUM7-F1
#
_cell.length_a   1.000
_cell.length_b   1.000
_cell.length_c   1.000
_cell.angle_alpha   90.00
_cell.angle_beta   90.00
_cell.angle_gamma   90.00
#
_symmetry.space_group_name_H-M   'P 1'
#
loop_
_entity.id
_entity.type
_entity.pdbx_description
1 polymer ?
#
loop_
_entity_poly.entity_id
_entity_poly.type
_entity_poly.pdbx_seq_one_letter_code
_entity_poly.pdbx_strand_id
1 'polypeptide(L)'
;MMTRTYETIFETKKEWNRQWAQVILMLELSLSPQERLMHLLKYSRPTGVNKRVRSYVVSKKIGVGDGLNEDEEVQKREEKAEQVREEKRQLMKKKNRARIFLCLIDQ
;
A
#
# COMPACT_ATOMS: atom_id res chain seq x y z
N MET A 1 11.98 26.37 -39.81
CA MET A 1 10.67 26.36 -39.10
C MET A 1 10.09 24.94 -38.91
N MET A 2 10.93 23.92 -38.69
CA MET A 2 10.51 22.60 -38.18
C MET A 2 11.64 22.05 -37.30
N THR A 3 12.90 22.30 -37.67
CA THR A 3 14.10 22.03 -36.87
C THR A 3 14.09 22.73 -35.51
N ARG A 4 13.82 24.04 -35.48
CA ARG A 4 13.74 24.81 -34.22
C ARG A 4 12.68 24.29 -33.24
N THR A 5 11.56 23.75 -33.72
CA THR A 5 10.52 23.18 -32.85
C THR A 5 10.92 21.82 -32.26
N TYR A 6 11.67 21.00 -32.99
CA TYR A 6 12.23 19.76 -32.45
C TYR A 6 13.27 20.03 -31.35
N GLU A 7 14.12 21.03 -31.55
CA GLU A 7 15.10 21.47 -30.55
C GLU A 7 14.40 21.89 -29.25
N THR A 8 13.35 22.72 -29.33
CA THR A 8 12.56 23.12 -28.15
C THR A 8 11.85 21.96 -27.46
N ILE A 9 11.25 21.03 -28.22
CA ILE A 9 10.60 19.84 -27.65
C ILE A 9 11.62 18.94 -26.94
N PHE A 10 12.81 18.80 -27.53
CA PHE A 10 13.89 18.03 -26.95
C PHE A 10 14.45 18.67 -25.67
N GLU A 11 14.52 20.00 -25.62
CA GLU A 11 14.92 20.76 -24.44
C GLU A 11 13.91 20.65 -23.29
N THR A 12 12.60 20.55 -23.60
CA THR A 12 11.54 20.31 -22.61
C THR A 12 11.57 18.90 -22.04
N LYS A 13 12.55 18.64 -21.18
CA LYS A 13 12.68 17.39 -20.44
C LYS A 13 11.60 17.33 -19.36
N LYS A 14 10.92 16.17 -19.25
CA LYS A 14 9.83 15.84 -18.30
C LYS A 14 8.43 16.34 -18.68
N GLU A 15 8.21 16.79 -19.90
CA GLU A 15 6.87 17.20 -20.36
C GLU A 15 5.82 16.08 -20.22
N TRP A 16 6.22 14.84 -20.51
CA TRP A 16 5.39 13.65 -20.25
C TRP A 16 4.90 13.55 -18.80
N ASN A 17 5.80 13.74 -17.83
CA ASN A 17 5.45 13.66 -16.41
C ASN A 17 4.53 14.82 -16.00
N ARG A 18 4.69 15.99 -16.62
CA ARG A 18 3.82 17.15 -16.39
C ARG A 18 2.40 16.87 -16.88
N GLN A 19 2.26 16.36 -18.10
CA GLN A 19 0.97 16.00 -18.68
C GLN A 19 0.28 14.90 -17.85
N TRP A 20 1.05 13.89 -17.44
CA TRP A 20 0.54 12.83 -16.56
C TRP A 20 0.05 13.35 -15.20
N ALA A 21 0.82 14.24 -14.58
CA ALA A 21 0.41 14.86 -13.31
C ALA A 21 -0.89 15.66 -13.47
N GLN A 22 -1.08 16.35 -14.60
CA GLN A 22 -2.32 17.08 -14.89
C GLN A 22 -3.53 16.14 -14.99
N VAL A 23 -3.38 15.01 -15.67
CA VAL A 23 -4.46 14.01 -15.79
C VAL A 23 -4.81 13.44 -14.41
N ILE A 24 -3.81 13.06 -13.61
CA ILE A 24 -4.04 12.52 -12.25
C ILE A 24 -4.76 13.56 -11.39
N LEU A 25 -4.32 14.82 -11.42
CA LEU A 25 -4.96 15.89 -10.65
C LEU A 25 -6.42 16.11 -11.05
N MET A 26 -6.72 16.06 -12.35
CA MET A 26 -8.08 16.18 -12.86
C MET A 26 -8.98 15.04 -12.35
N LEU A 27 -8.46 13.81 -12.32
CA LEU A 27 -9.18 12.66 -11.78
C LEU A 27 -9.43 12.80 -10.28
N GLU A 28 -8.41 13.17 -9.51
CA GLU A 28 -8.52 13.39 -8.05
C GLU A 28 -9.56 14.45 -7.70
N LEU A 29 -9.67 15.52 -8.51
CA LEU A 29 -10.67 16.57 -8.32
C LEU A 29 -12.09 16.09 -8.63
N SER A 30 -12.25 15.20 -9.60
CA SER A 30 -13.56 14.63 -9.97
C SER A 30 -14.10 13.61 -8.95
N LEU A 31 -13.24 13.04 -8.10
CA LEU A 31 -13.60 12.07 -7.07
C LEU A 31 -14.17 12.72 -5.81
N SER A 32 -15.17 12.06 -5.21
CA SER A 32 -15.72 12.49 -3.92
C SER A 32 -14.68 12.36 -2.80
N PRO A 33 -14.78 13.17 -1.72
CA PRO A 33 -13.82 13.10 -0.61
C PRO A 33 -13.73 11.74 0.06
N GLN A 34 -14.83 10.97 0.07
CA GLN A 34 -14.88 9.64 0.67
C GLN A 34 -14.11 8.61 -0.15
N GLU A 35 -14.28 8.61 -1.47
CA GLU A 35 -13.55 7.73 -2.38
C GLU A 35 -12.05 8.05 -2.35
N ARG A 36 -11.71 9.34 -2.34
CA ARG A 36 -10.31 9.79 -2.22
C ARG A 36 -9.63 9.26 -0.97
N LEU A 37 -10.32 9.33 0.17
CA LEU A 37 -9.83 8.75 1.42
C LEU A 37 -9.68 7.22 1.30
N MET A 38 -10.63 6.53 0.69
CA MET A 38 -10.55 5.09 0.48
C MET A 38 -9.33 4.70 -0.35
N HIS A 39 -9.07 5.42 -1.45
CA HIS A 39 -7.88 5.20 -2.29
C HIS A 39 -6.58 5.50 -1.53
N LEU A 40 -6.52 6.59 -0.76
CA LEU A 40 -5.38 6.89 0.10
C LEU A 40 -5.10 5.75 1.09
N LEU A 41 -6.13 5.21 1.73
CA LEU A 41 -5.99 4.09 2.67
C LEU A 41 -5.57 2.78 1.99
N LYS A 42 -6.01 2.56 0.75
CA LYS A 42 -5.70 1.36 -0.05
C LYS A 42 -4.21 1.30 -0.43
N TYR A 43 -3.65 2.41 -0.87
CA TYR A 43 -2.29 2.45 -1.42
C TYR A 43 -1.21 2.91 -0.43
N SER A 44 -1.56 3.62 0.64
CA SER A 44 -0.60 4.08 1.66
C SER A 44 -0.51 3.13 2.87
N ARG A 45 0.66 3.10 3.52
CA ARG A 45 0.89 2.34 4.75
C ARG A 45 1.23 3.27 5.91
N PRO A 46 0.71 3.05 7.13
CA PRO A 46 1.10 3.84 8.31
C PRO A 46 2.59 3.72 8.59
N THR A 47 3.24 4.83 8.92
CA THR A 47 4.67 4.85 9.27
C THR A 47 4.85 4.73 10.77
N GLY A 48 5.39 3.59 11.23
CA GLY A 48 5.70 3.35 12.64
C GLY A 48 4.46 3.36 13.55
N VAL A 49 4.58 3.99 14.72
CA VAL A 49 3.55 4.01 15.79
C VAL A 49 2.45 5.06 15.51
N ASN A 50 2.78 6.11 14.76
CA ASN A 50 1.89 7.23 14.45
C ASN A 50 1.03 6.94 13.22
N LYS A 51 -0.22 6.51 13.42
CA LYS A 51 -1.15 6.16 12.32
C LYS A 51 -1.60 7.32 11.43
N ARG A 52 -1.30 8.56 11.83
CA ARG A 52 -1.58 9.79 11.05
C ARG A 52 -0.59 9.96 9.90
N VAL A 53 0.67 9.58 10.10
CA VAL A 53 1.70 9.69 9.07
C VAL A 53 1.66 8.42 8.23
N ARG A 54 1.51 8.60 6.92
CA ARG A 54 1.40 7.50 5.96
C ARG A 54 2.39 7.69 4.85
N SER A 55 3.00 6.60 4.43
CA SER A 55 4.01 6.55 3.38
C SER A 55 3.58 5.59 2.27
N TYR A 56 3.90 5.95 1.03
CA TYR A 56 3.84 5.02 -0.09
C TYR A 56 5.08 4.12 -0.07
N VAL A 57 4.89 2.81 0.02
CA VAL A 57 6.00 1.84 0.14
C VAL A 57 6.35 1.36 -1.26
N VAL A 58 7.52 1.74 -1.76
CA VAL A 58 8.07 1.24 -3.02
C VAL A 58 9.16 0.23 -2.70
N SER A 59 8.92 -1.05 -2.98
CA SER A 59 9.98 -2.05 -2.99
C SER A 59 10.80 -1.88 -4.26
N LYS A 60 11.93 -1.17 -4.19
CA LYS A 60 12.89 -1.17 -5.28
C LYS A 60 13.55 -2.56 -5.32
N LYS A 61 13.21 -3.38 -6.32
CA LYS A 61 13.95 -4.62 -6.59
C LYS A 61 15.37 -4.19 -7.01
N ILE A 62 16.31 -4.23 -6.07
CA ILE A 62 17.73 -4.05 -6.35
C ILE A 62 18.14 -5.30 -7.14
N GLY A 63 18.51 -5.09 -8.40
CA GLY A 63 18.60 -6.14 -9.41
C GLY A 63 19.36 -7.39 -8.96
N VAL A 64 18.63 -8.47 -8.76
CA VAL A 64 19.10 -9.84 -8.90
C VAL A 64 17.96 -10.61 -9.53
N GLY A 65 18.18 -11.07 -10.77
CA GLY A 65 17.40 -12.15 -11.37
C GLY A 65 15.96 -11.81 -11.73
N ASP A 66 15.75 -11.64 -13.02
CA ASP A 66 14.57 -12.07 -13.76
C ASP A 66 13.86 -13.28 -13.10
N GLY A 67 12.52 -13.20 -12.92
CA GLY A 67 11.69 -14.39 -12.70
C GLY A 67 11.31 -14.75 -11.26
N LEU A 68 10.65 -13.86 -10.51
CA LEU A 68 9.67 -14.32 -9.51
C LEU A 68 8.29 -13.87 -9.98
N ASN A 69 7.44 -14.85 -10.33
CA ASN A 69 6.06 -14.62 -10.78
C ASN A 69 5.35 -13.69 -9.78
N GLU A 70 4.68 -12.66 -10.28
CA GLU A 70 3.92 -11.71 -9.46
C GLU A 70 2.93 -12.46 -8.54
N ASP A 71 2.41 -13.59 -9.02
CA ASP A 71 1.52 -14.51 -8.30
C ASP A 71 2.15 -15.12 -7.04
N GLU A 72 3.45 -15.45 -7.06
CA GLU A 72 4.14 -16.02 -5.90
C GLU A 72 4.37 -14.98 -4.80
N GLU A 73 4.58 -13.71 -5.17
CA GLU A 73 4.66 -12.62 -4.20
C GLU A 73 3.29 -12.31 -3.57
N VAL A 74 2.21 -12.41 -4.35
CA VAL A 74 0.83 -12.24 -3.87
C VAL A 74 0.46 -13.37 -2.92
N GLN A 75 0.71 -14.63 -3.29
CA GLN A 75 0.43 -15.80 -2.44
C GLN A 75 1.19 -15.74 -1.12
N LYS A 76 2.49 -15.41 -1.12
CA LYS A 76 3.27 -15.25 0.13
C LYS A 76 2.75 -14.12 1.03
N ARG A 77 2.13 -13.08 0.46
CA ARG A 77 1.49 -12.01 1.26
C ARG A 77 0.16 -12.47 1.84
N GLU A 78 -0.62 -13.22 1.08
CA GLU A 78 -1.89 -13.79 1.52
C GLU A 78 -1.67 -14.83 2.64
N GLU A 79 -0.71 -15.74 2.47
CA GLU A 79 -0.30 -16.72 3.49
C GLU A 79 0.14 -16.05 4.78
N LYS A 80 0.98 -15.01 4.70
CA LYS A 80 1.38 -14.22 5.88
C LYS A 80 0.18 -13.54 6.54
N ALA A 81 -0.76 -13.02 5.76
CA ALA A 81 -1.98 -12.41 6.29
C ALA A 81 -2.90 -13.46 6.95
N GLU A 82 -2.92 -14.68 6.44
CA GLU A 82 -3.65 -15.82 7.02
C GLU A 82 -3.03 -16.29 8.32
N GLN A 83 -1.71 -16.49 8.36
CA GLN A 83 -0.97 -16.84 9.59
C GLN A 83 -1.22 -15.80 10.69
N VAL A 84 -1.13 -14.50 10.37
CA VAL A 84 -1.43 -13.43 11.33
C VAL A 84 -2.90 -13.46 11.80
N ARG A 85 -3.85 -13.81 10.93
CA ARG A 85 -5.27 -13.98 11.30
C ARG A 85 -5.46 -15.19 12.24
N GLU A 86 -4.78 -16.30 11.98
CA GLU A 86 -4.84 -17.50 12.79
C GLU A 86 -4.20 -17.30 14.17
N GLU A 87 -3.01 -16.71 14.22
CA GLU A 87 -2.33 -16.35 15.47
C GLU A 87 -3.21 -15.48 16.36
N LYS A 88 -3.87 -14.46 15.77
CA LYS A 88 -4.83 -13.63 16.51
C LYS A 88 -6.02 -14.43 17.03
N ARG A 89 -6.59 -15.36 16.25
CA ARG A 89 -7.68 -16.24 16.71
C ARG A 89 -7.23 -17.13 17.86
N GLN A 90 -6.05 -17.72 17.77
CA GLN A 90 -5.49 -18.57 18.82
C GLN A 90 -5.23 -17.79 20.11
N LEU A 91 -4.68 -16.58 19.99
CA LEU A 91 -4.45 -15.70 21.14
C LEU A 91 -5.75 -15.35 21.87
N MET A 92 -6.82 -15.03 21.11
CA MET A 92 -8.14 -14.75 21.69
C MET A 92 -8.74 -15.96 22.40
N LYS A 93 -8.59 -17.17 21.83
CA LYS A 93 -9.02 -18.42 22.49
C LYS A 93 -8.27 -18.68 23.81
N LYS A 94 -6.95 -18.47 23.83
CA LYS A 94 -6.12 -18.59 25.05
C LYS A 94 -6.57 -17.60 26.13
N LYS A 95 -6.82 -16.33 25.75
CA LYS A 95 -7.34 -15.30 26.67
C LYS A 95 -8.71 -15.67 27.26
N ASN A 96 -9.63 -16.19 26.44
CA ASN A 96 -10.95 -16.61 26.92
C ASN A 96 -10.87 -17.81 27.88
N ARG A 97 -10.01 -18.80 27.58
CA ARG A 97 -9.79 -19.94 28.49
C ARG A 97 -9.22 -19.50 29.83
N ALA A 98 -8.21 -18.61 29.83
CA ALA A 98 -7.64 -18.05 31.06
C ALA A 98 -8.69 -17.28 31.88
N ARG A 99 -9.59 -16.53 31.22
CA ARG A 99 -10.70 -15.82 31.87
C ARG A 99 -11.69 -16.76 32.56
N ILE A 100 -12.04 -17.86 31.91
CA ILE A 100 -12.94 -18.88 32.47
C ILE A 100 -12.26 -19.60 33.65
N PHE A 101 -10.98 -19.93 33.52
CA PHE A 101 -10.21 -20.57 34.58
C PHE A 101 -10.07 -19.70 35.83
N LEU A 102 -9.80 -18.40 35.66
CA LEU A 102 -9.79 -17.44 36.77
C LEU A 102 -11.15 -17.35 37.48
N CYS A 103 -12.24 -17.29 36.71
CA CYS A 103 -13.61 -17.26 37.26
C CYS A 103 -14.00 -18.52 38.04
N LEU A 104 -13.34 -19.66 37.77
CA LEU A 104 -13.54 -20.93 38.47
C LEU A 104 -12.66 -21.08 39.72
N ILE A 105 -11.62 -20.25 39.87
CA ILE A 105 -10.73 -20.25 41.04
C ILE A 105 -11.22 -19.24 42.10
N ASP A 106 -11.93 -18.18 41.67
CA ASP A 106 -12.49 -17.14 42.53
C ASP A 106 -13.92 -17.45 43.07
N GLN A 107 -14.38 -18.71 42.97
CA GLN A 107 -15.69 -19.20 43.44
C GLN A 107 -15.52 -20.28 44.52
#